data_AF-A0A9J6GCZ9-F1
#
_entry.id   AF-A0A9J6GCZ9-F1
#
_cell.length_a   1.000
_cell.length_b   1.000
_cell.length_c   1.000
_cell.angle_alpha   90.00
_cell.angle_beta   90.00
_cell.angle_gamma   90.00
#
_symmetry.space_group_name_H-M   'P 1'
#
loop_
_entity.id
_entity.type
_entity.pdbx_description
1 polymer ?
#
loop_
_entity_poly.entity_id
_entity_poly.type
_entity_poly.pdbx_seq_one_letter_code
_entity_poly.pdbx_strand_id
1 'polypeptide(L)'
;MLAFVIRFKYGTTILEELPIGLVQDVQLDYMHLVCLGVVRKLLKLWVRGPKESRQEIDMREELSLKLSKVAMFVPVEFNRRPRSLLELDRWNSTEFRFFLLYGGPIVLSSILKQGLYENFLSVHVAITILASPSSSPSEIDYAEELLRFFIKVFANIYGKHRRTMCMHCPTLLQTHVT
;
A
#
# COMPACT_ATOMS: atom_id res chain seq x y z
N MET A 1 10.80 22.21 -1.60
CA MET A 1 10.83 20.91 -0.91
C MET A 1 11.35 19.81 -1.85
N LEU A 2 12.40 20.09 -2.65
CA LEU A 2 12.91 19.22 -3.73
C LEU A 2 14.35 18.72 -3.50
N ALA A 3 14.97 19.06 -2.37
CA ALA A 3 16.40 18.78 -2.14
C ALA A 3 16.69 17.54 -1.27
N PHE A 4 15.67 16.82 -0.79
CA PHE A 4 15.88 15.80 0.26
C PHE A 4 15.96 14.35 -0.24
N VAL A 5 15.65 14.07 -1.52
CA VAL A 5 15.59 12.70 -2.05
C VAL A 5 16.83 12.30 -2.87
N ILE A 6 17.65 13.25 -3.34
CA ILE A 6 18.78 12.99 -4.24
C ILE A 6 20.13 13.28 -3.55
N ARG A 7 20.31 12.81 -2.32
CA ARG A 7 21.65 12.70 -1.71
C ARG A 7 21.87 11.26 -1.28
N PHE A 8 21.96 10.37 -2.27
CA PHE A 8 22.68 9.13 -2.05
C PHE A 8 24.15 9.50 -1.82
N LYS A 9 24.67 9.09 -0.66
CA LYS A 9 26.11 9.05 -0.42
C LYS A 9 26.71 8.17 -1.52
N TYR A 10 27.83 8.62 -2.12
CA TYR A 10 28.61 7.97 -3.18
C TYR A 10 28.20 8.29 -4.64
N GLY A 11 28.69 9.43 -5.14
CA GLY A 11 28.93 9.68 -6.57
C GLY A 11 27.73 10.16 -7.41
N THR A 12 28.03 11.00 -8.39
CA THR A 12 27.16 11.32 -9.54
C THR A 12 27.03 10.07 -10.41
N THR A 13 25.82 9.76 -10.86
CA THR A 13 25.56 8.56 -11.67
C THR A 13 25.56 8.93 -13.15
N ILE A 14 26.01 8.04 -14.04
CA ILE A 14 25.94 8.20 -15.51
C ILE A 14 24.51 8.52 -16.01
N LEU A 15 23.49 8.18 -15.20
CA LEU A 15 22.10 8.46 -15.49
C LEU A 15 21.73 9.95 -15.37
N GLU A 16 22.56 10.77 -14.72
CA GLU A 16 22.39 12.24 -14.67
C GLU A 16 22.83 12.92 -15.98
N GLU A 17 23.60 12.23 -16.83
CA GLU A 17 24.04 12.73 -18.13
C GLU A 17 22.99 12.53 -19.23
N LEU A 18 21.96 11.72 -18.96
CA LEU A 18 20.84 11.52 -19.86
C LEU A 18 19.85 12.68 -19.70
N PRO A 19 19.17 13.14 -20.78
CA PRO A 19 18.14 14.16 -20.72
C PRO A 19 16.82 13.57 -20.16
N ILE A 20 16.92 12.83 -19.06
CA ILE A 20 15.85 12.12 -18.39
C ILE A 20 15.89 12.55 -16.92
N GLY A 21 14.87 13.25 -16.44
CA GLY A 21 14.71 13.58 -15.05
C GLY A 21 14.42 12.32 -14.25
N LEU A 22 15.41 11.73 -13.56
CA LEU A 22 15.27 10.47 -12.82
C LEU A 22 14.13 10.45 -11.77
N VAL A 23 13.63 11.61 -11.35
CA VAL A 23 12.49 11.75 -10.43
C VAL A 23 11.18 12.08 -11.16
N GLN A 24 11.24 12.66 -12.35
CA GLN A 24 10.09 13.13 -13.13
C GLN A 24 9.68 12.13 -14.22
N ASP A 25 10.65 11.47 -14.85
CA ASP A 25 10.47 10.59 -16.01
C ASP A 25 10.49 9.10 -15.63
N VAL A 26 10.90 8.77 -14.40
CA VAL A 26 10.77 7.41 -13.87
C VAL A 26 9.38 7.27 -13.26
N GLN A 27 8.48 6.61 -14.01
CA GLN A 27 7.13 6.31 -13.56
C GLN A 27 7.19 5.48 -12.27
N LEU A 28 6.89 6.12 -11.13
CA LEU A 28 6.90 5.46 -9.83
C LEU A 28 5.71 4.48 -9.76
N ASP A 29 6.00 3.20 -9.88
CA ASP A 29 4.99 2.15 -9.85
C ASP A 29 4.38 1.97 -8.44
N TYR A 30 3.06 2.21 -8.32
CA TYR A 30 2.30 2.03 -7.07
C TYR A 30 2.39 0.59 -6.53
N MET A 31 2.65 -0.41 -7.38
CA MET A 31 2.87 -1.78 -6.94
C MET A 31 4.11 -1.90 -6.06
N HIS A 32 5.15 -1.11 -6.31
CA HIS A 32 6.36 -1.10 -5.49
C HIS A 32 6.21 -0.19 -4.27
N LEU A 33 5.72 1.03 -4.45
CA LEU A 33 5.65 1.99 -3.35
C LEU A 33 4.52 1.65 -2.35
N VAL A 34 3.34 1.32 -2.86
CA VAL A 34 2.16 1.10 -2.01
C VAL A 34 1.96 -0.36 -1.69
N CYS A 35 1.94 -1.24 -2.69
CA CYS A 35 1.66 -2.65 -2.42
C CYS A 35 2.83 -3.30 -1.64
N LEU A 36 4.07 -3.19 -2.14
CA LEU A 36 5.23 -3.74 -1.43
C LEU A 36 5.65 -2.90 -0.22
N GLY A 37 5.45 -1.58 -0.24
CA GLY A 37 5.83 -0.70 0.86
C GLY A 37 4.80 -0.59 1.97
N VAL A 38 3.61 -0.06 1.65
CA VAL A 38 2.56 0.25 2.64
C VAL A 38 1.79 -1.01 3.06
N VAL A 39 1.25 -1.78 2.11
CA VAL A 39 0.37 -2.93 2.40
C VAL A 39 1.14 -4.04 3.12
N ARG A 40 2.34 -4.39 2.62
CA ARG A 40 3.23 -5.34 3.31
C ARG A 40 3.53 -4.90 4.74
N LYS A 41 3.75 -3.61 4.97
CA LYS A 41 4.03 -3.06 6.29
C LYS A 41 2.82 -3.15 7.21
N LEU A 42 1.64 -2.79 6.74
CA LEU A 42 0.39 -2.93 7.50
C LEU A 42 0.17 -4.38 7.94
N LEU A 43 0.27 -5.34 7.01
CA LEU A 43 0.13 -6.76 7.32
C LEU A 43 1.17 -7.23 8.35
N LYS A 44 2.43 -6.81 8.22
CA LYS A 44 3.47 -7.11 9.22
C LYS A 44 3.19 -6.48 10.59
N LEU A 45 2.62 -5.28 10.64
CA LEU A 45 2.27 -4.61 11.89
C LEU A 45 1.10 -5.31 12.59
N TRP A 46 0.13 -5.82 11.84
CA TRP A 46 -1.01 -6.54 12.42
C TRP A 46 -0.62 -7.92 12.92
N VAL A 47 0.26 -8.63 12.19
CA VAL A 47 0.71 -9.99 12.55
C VAL A 47 1.84 -9.99 13.59
N ARG A 48 2.80 -9.06 13.49
CA ARG A 48 4.06 -9.08 14.26
C ARG A 48 4.35 -7.77 15.02
N GLY A 49 3.44 -6.79 15.02
CA GLY A 49 3.69 -5.47 15.61
C GLY A 49 3.70 -5.44 17.15
N PRO A 50 3.87 -4.24 17.74
CA PRO A 50 3.67 -4.01 19.18
C PRO A 50 2.24 -4.37 19.61
N LYS A 51 2.02 -4.69 20.89
CA LYS A 51 0.69 -5.10 21.44
C LYS A 51 -0.46 -4.16 21.07
N GLU A 52 -0.20 -2.86 20.91
CA GLU A 52 -1.21 -1.85 20.55
C GLU A 52 -1.76 -2.05 19.12
N SER A 53 -0.92 -2.51 18.18
CA SER A 53 -1.29 -2.74 16.78
C SER A 53 -1.41 -4.22 16.41
N ARG A 54 -0.82 -5.10 17.23
CA ARG A 54 -0.82 -6.55 17.06
C ARG A 54 -2.16 -7.10 17.50
N GLN A 55 -2.80 -7.81 16.60
CA GLN A 55 -3.98 -8.61 16.94
C GLN A 55 -3.53 -10.00 17.40
N GLU A 56 -4.42 -10.70 18.09
CA GLU A 56 -4.14 -12.01 18.71
C GLU A 56 -3.76 -13.08 17.67
N ILE A 57 -3.16 -14.19 18.13
CA ILE A 57 -2.71 -15.29 17.26
C ILE A 57 -3.85 -15.84 16.39
N ASP A 58 -5.06 -15.88 16.95
CA ASP A 58 -6.29 -16.34 16.30
C ASP A 58 -6.60 -15.54 15.01
N MET A 59 -6.29 -14.24 15.00
CA MET A 59 -6.47 -13.36 13.84
C MET A 59 -5.69 -13.85 12.62
N ARG A 60 -4.46 -14.36 12.80
CA ARG A 60 -3.61 -14.80 11.67
C ARG A 60 -4.20 -16.03 11.00
N GLU A 61 -4.71 -16.96 11.80
CA GLU A 61 -5.33 -18.20 11.32
C GLU A 61 -6.68 -17.91 10.68
N GLU A 62 -7.51 -17.08 11.32
CA GLU A 62 -8.80 -16.66 10.78
C GLU A 62 -8.65 -15.91 9.44
N LEU A 63 -7.71 -14.95 9.38
CA LEU A 63 -7.44 -14.17 8.17
C LEU A 63 -6.89 -15.08 7.05
N SER A 64 -6.06 -16.07 7.39
CA SER A 64 -5.58 -17.07 6.44
C SER A 64 -6.72 -17.95 5.91
N LEU A 65 -7.63 -18.40 6.79
CA LEU A 65 -8.79 -19.20 6.40
C LEU A 65 -9.73 -18.41 5.47
N LYS A 66 -10.01 -17.15 5.78
CA LYS A 66 -10.83 -16.27 4.94
C LYS A 66 -10.18 -16.01 3.59
N LEU A 67 -8.87 -15.77 3.55
CA LEU A 67 -8.14 -15.60 2.28
C LEU A 67 -8.20 -16.87 1.42
N SER A 68 -8.02 -18.05 2.02
CA SER A 68 -8.18 -19.33 1.31
C SER A 68 -9.59 -19.51 0.75
N LYS A 69 -10.62 -19.05 1.48
CA LYS A 69 -12.01 -19.07 0.97
C LYS A 69 -12.18 -18.12 -0.22
N VAL A 70 -11.68 -16.88 -0.11
CA VAL A 70 -11.72 -15.91 -1.22
C VAL A 70 -10.96 -16.45 -2.43
N ALA A 71 -9.82 -17.12 -2.24
CA ALA A 71 -9.01 -17.70 -3.30
C ALA A 71 -9.79 -18.67 -4.20
N MET A 72 -10.82 -19.34 -3.68
CA MET A 72 -11.69 -20.24 -4.45
C MET A 72 -12.57 -19.51 -5.46
N PHE A 73 -12.87 -18.23 -5.20
CA PHE A 73 -13.70 -17.37 -6.04
C PHE A 73 -12.89 -16.42 -6.92
N VAL A 74 -11.55 -16.55 -6.91
CA VAL A 74 -10.68 -15.70 -7.74
C VAL A 74 -10.71 -16.20 -9.20
N PRO A 75 -11.11 -15.34 -10.16
CA PRO A 75 -11.12 -15.67 -11.58
C PRO A 75 -9.73 -16.02 -12.15
N VAL A 76 -9.70 -16.71 -13.29
CA VAL A 76 -8.45 -17.17 -13.95
C VAL A 76 -7.61 -16.02 -14.50
N GLU A 77 -8.24 -14.86 -14.73
CA GLU A 77 -7.64 -13.61 -15.19
C GLU A 77 -6.62 -13.05 -14.19
N PHE A 78 -6.72 -13.44 -12.91
CA PHE A 78 -5.70 -13.14 -11.93
C PHE A 78 -4.52 -14.09 -12.09
N ASN A 79 -3.34 -13.50 -12.33
CA ASN A 79 -2.10 -14.23 -12.61
C ASN A 79 -1.74 -15.26 -11.52
N ARG A 80 -2.16 -15.05 -10.26
CA ARG A 80 -1.99 -16.00 -9.14
C ARG A 80 -3.14 -15.93 -8.16
N ARG A 81 -3.53 -17.08 -7.60
CA ARG A 81 -4.45 -17.15 -6.46
C ARG A 81 -3.77 -16.63 -5.18
N PRO A 82 -4.49 -15.88 -4.32
CA PRO A 82 -3.93 -15.36 -3.09
C PRO A 82 -3.51 -16.51 -2.18
N ARG A 83 -2.28 -16.45 -1.68
CA ARG A 83 -1.74 -17.42 -0.73
C ARG A 83 -2.19 -17.11 0.69
N SER A 84 -1.95 -18.06 1.59
CA SER A 84 -2.15 -17.85 3.02
C SER A 84 -1.21 -16.76 3.56
N LEU A 85 -1.63 -16.07 4.63
CA LEU A 85 -0.77 -15.14 5.37
C LEU A 85 0.35 -15.83 6.14
N LEU A 86 0.30 -17.15 6.27
CA LEU A 86 1.44 -17.91 6.77
C LEU A 86 2.69 -17.67 5.91
N GLU A 87 2.51 -17.45 4.61
CA GLU A 87 3.57 -17.18 3.63
C GLU A 87 3.80 -15.69 3.34
N LEU A 88 3.31 -14.78 4.19
CA LEU A 88 3.37 -13.32 3.97
C LEU A 88 4.76 -12.80 3.57
N ASP A 89 5.84 -13.40 4.08
CA ASP A 89 7.20 -12.99 3.72
C ASP A 89 7.60 -13.31 2.27
N ARG A 90 6.91 -14.26 1.63
CA ARG A 90 7.11 -14.71 0.24
C ARG A 90 6.14 -14.07 -0.75
N TRP A 91 5.20 -13.25 -0.28
CA TRP A 91 4.26 -12.56 -1.16
C TRP A 91 4.99 -11.53 -2.04
N ASN A 92 4.57 -11.44 -3.31
CA ASN A 92 5.07 -10.45 -4.25
C ASN A 92 4.11 -9.24 -4.37
N SER A 93 4.47 -8.25 -5.19
CA SER A 93 3.66 -7.05 -5.40
C SER A 93 2.26 -7.33 -5.96
N THR A 94 2.09 -8.34 -6.83
CA THR A 94 0.77 -8.72 -7.39
C THR A 94 -0.19 -9.24 -6.33
N GLU A 95 0.29 -9.98 -5.34
CA GLU A 95 -0.55 -10.49 -4.24
C GLU A 95 -0.94 -9.36 -3.28
N PHE A 96 -0.01 -8.46 -2.98
CA PHE A 96 -0.33 -7.26 -2.19
C PHE A 96 -1.32 -6.34 -2.91
N ARG A 97 -1.24 -6.22 -4.24
CA ARG A 97 -2.22 -5.49 -5.05
C ARG A 97 -3.59 -6.14 -4.97
N PHE A 98 -3.66 -7.47 -5.14
CA PHE A 98 -4.92 -8.19 -5.02
C PHE A 98 -5.55 -7.98 -3.63
N PHE A 99 -4.74 -8.08 -2.59
CA PHE A 99 -5.18 -7.84 -1.23
C PHE A 99 -5.67 -6.40 -1.05
N LEU A 100 -4.94 -5.41 -1.54
CA LEU A 100 -5.34 -4.00 -1.40
C LEU A 100 -6.65 -3.71 -2.13
N LEU A 101 -6.80 -4.13 -3.37
CA LEU A 101 -7.90 -3.71 -4.25
C LEU A 101 -9.16 -4.59 -4.16
N TYR A 102 -9.03 -5.85 -3.74
CA TYR A 102 -10.15 -6.79 -3.81
C TYR A 102 -10.36 -7.56 -2.50
N GLY A 103 -9.40 -8.38 -2.08
CA GLY A 103 -9.59 -9.31 -0.97
C GLY A 103 -9.60 -8.64 0.41
N GLY A 104 -8.78 -7.61 0.59
CA GLY A 104 -8.52 -6.98 1.88
C GLY A 104 -9.76 -6.36 2.53
N PRO A 105 -10.55 -5.51 1.84
CA PRO A 105 -11.76 -4.92 2.43
C PRO A 105 -12.73 -5.98 2.97
N ILE A 106 -12.95 -7.05 2.20
CA ILE A 106 -13.85 -8.14 2.58
C ILE A 106 -13.30 -8.88 3.81
N VAL A 107 -12.06 -9.31 3.73
CA VAL A 107 -11.47 -10.23 4.71
C VAL A 107 -11.13 -9.53 6.03
N LEU A 108 -10.79 -8.23 6.00
CA LEU A 108 -10.44 -7.45 7.18
C LEU A 108 -11.64 -6.88 7.96
N SER A 109 -12.80 -6.71 7.31
CA SER A 109 -13.99 -6.07 7.89
C SER A 109 -14.47 -6.68 9.23
N SER A 110 -14.28 -7.99 9.39
CA SER A 110 -14.72 -8.75 10.56
C SER A 110 -13.59 -9.10 11.52
N ILE A 111 -12.37 -8.62 11.24
CA ILE A 111 -11.15 -9.02 11.95
C ILE A 111 -10.44 -7.83 12.58
N LEU A 112 -10.36 -6.70 11.87
CA LEU A 112 -9.70 -5.50 12.38
C LEU A 112 -10.64 -4.67 13.27
N LYS A 113 -10.07 -4.06 14.31
CA LYS A 113 -10.74 -2.98 15.05
C LYS A 113 -11.09 -1.85 14.09
N GLN A 114 -12.23 -1.20 14.33
CA GLN A 114 -12.81 -0.17 13.46
C GLN A 114 -11.78 0.86 12.96
N GLY A 115 -11.01 1.49 13.86
CA GLY A 115 -10.04 2.52 13.45
C GLY A 115 -8.86 1.99 12.60
N LEU A 116 -8.47 0.72 12.76
CA LEU A 116 -7.46 0.11 11.88
C LEU A 116 -8.04 -0.17 10.49
N TYR A 117 -9.29 -0.63 10.46
CA TYR A 117 -10.01 -0.95 9.23
C TYR A 117 -10.30 0.30 8.41
N GLU A 118 -10.82 1.37 9.03
CA GLU A 118 -11.06 2.66 8.37
C GLU A 118 -9.79 3.25 7.77
N ASN A 119 -8.68 3.19 8.51
CA ASN A 119 -7.39 3.64 7.99
C ASN A 119 -6.94 2.80 6.78
N PHE A 120 -7.16 1.48 6.80
CA PHE A 120 -6.91 0.64 5.61
C PHE A 120 -7.85 1.00 4.45
N LEU A 121 -9.12 1.28 4.72
CA LEU A 121 -10.08 1.68 3.69
C LEU A 121 -9.69 2.99 3.01
N SER A 122 -9.13 3.96 3.75
CA SER A 122 -8.65 5.21 3.15
C SER A 122 -7.62 4.97 2.03
N VAL A 123 -6.64 4.06 2.26
CA VAL A 123 -5.66 3.73 1.22
C VAL A 123 -6.24 2.81 0.14
N HIS A 124 -7.15 1.90 0.48
CA HIS A 124 -7.86 1.08 -0.51
C HIS A 124 -8.62 1.95 -1.52
N VAL A 125 -9.45 2.88 -1.04
CA VAL A 125 -10.25 3.77 -1.89
C VAL A 125 -9.35 4.69 -2.71
N ALA A 126 -8.37 5.34 -2.09
CA ALA A 126 -7.46 6.22 -2.79
C ALA A 126 -6.76 5.51 -3.97
N ILE A 127 -6.20 4.31 -3.74
CA ILE A 127 -5.50 3.58 -4.80
C ILE A 127 -6.46 2.99 -5.82
N THR A 128 -7.69 2.66 -5.44
CA THR A 128 -8.72 2.20 -6.39
C THR A 128 -9.08 3.31 -7.37
N ILE A 129 -9.23 4.55 -6.88
CA ILE A 129 -9.42 5.72 -7.72
C ILE A 129 -8.21 5.91 -8.64
N LEU A 130 -7.00 5.99 -8.07
CA LEU A 130 -5.79 6.25 -8.87
C LEU A 130 -5.43 5.15 -9.86
N ALA A 131 -5.85 3.91 -9.62
CA ALA A 131 -5.67 2.80 -10.54
C ALA A 131 -6.73 2.76 -11.65
N SER A 132 -7.80 3.56 -11.55
CA SER A 132 -8.86 3.63 -12.56
C SER A 132 -8.43 4.54 -13.72
N PRO A 133 -8.49 4.07 -14.97
CA PRO A 133 -8.11 4.88 -16.14
C PRO A 133 -9.09 6.02 -16.44
N SER A 134 -10.28 6.00 -15.82
CA SER A 134 -11.37 6.94 -16.09
C SER A 134 -11.63 7.90 -14.92
N SER A 135 -10.66 8.08 -14.01
CA SER A 135 -10.84 8.98 -12.87
C SER A 135 -10.79 10.45 -13.28
N SER A 136 -11.80 11.18 -12.82
CA SER A 136 -11.90 12.62 -12.99
C SER A 136 -10.90 13.37 -12.10
N PRO A 137 -10.53 14.62 -12.45
CA PRO A 137 -9.65 15.44 -11.62
C PRO A 137 -10.15 15.57 -10.17
N SER A 138 -11.45 15.74 -9.96
CA SER A 138 -12.04 15.82 -8.61
C SER A 138 -11.89 14.53 -7.80
N GLU A 139 -11.93 13.36 -8.45
CA GLU A 139 -11.70 12.08 -7.78
C GLU A 139 -10.22 11.92 -7.41
N ILE A 140 -9.31 12.39 -8.28
CA ILE A 140 -7.87 12.40 -8.01
C ILE A 140 -7.57 13.31 -6.80
N ASP A 141 -8.18 14.49 -6.73
CA ASP A 141 -8.07 15.39 -5.58
C ASP A 141 -8.57 14.71 -4.30
N TYR A 142 -9.71 14.03 -4.37
CA TYR A 142 -10.24 13.27 -3.24
C TYR A 142 -9.32 12.12 -2.82
N ALA A 143 -8.73 11.39 -3.77
CA ALA A 143 -7.75 10.35 -3.49
C ALA A 143 -6.52 10.93 -2.77
N GLU A 144 -6.07 12.14 -3.14
CA GLU A 144 -4.99 12.85 -2.44
C GLU A 144 -5.36 13.13 -0.98
N GLU A 145 -6.55 13.66 -0.73
CA GLU A 145 -7.03 13.93 0.63
C GLU A 145 -7.08 12.65 1.48
N LEU A 146 -7.54 11.55 0.89
CA LEU A 146 -7.56 10.24 1.55
C LEU A 146 -6.15 9.74 1.88
N LEU A 147 -5.16 9.93 1.01
CA LEU A 147 -3.77 9.56 1.29
C LEU A 147 -3.16 10.42 2.40
N ARG A 148 -3.45 11.72 2.41
CA ARG A 148 -3.03 12.64 3.49
C ARG A 148 -3.65 12.25 4.83
N PHE A 149 -4.94 11.92 4.82
CA PHE A 149 -5.66 11.42 5.98
C PHE A 149 -5.05 10.12 6.49
N PHE A 150 -4.81 9.14 5.60
CA PHE A 150 -4.15 7.88 5.92
C PHE A 150 -2.81 8.10 6.62
N ILE A 151 -1.92 8.96 6.09
CA ILE A 151 -0.61 9.21 6.71
C ILE A 151 -0.74 9.80 8.11
N LYS A 152 -1.69 10.73 8.30
CA LYS A 152 -1.97 11.37 9.59
C LYS A 152 -2.46 10.34 10.62
N VAL A 153 -3.44 9.53 10.25
CA VAL A 153 -4.02 8.51 11.12
C VAL A 153 -3.04 7.37 11.39
N PHE A 154 -2.30 6.92 10.37
CA PHE A 154 -1.24 5.94 10.50
C PHE A 154 -0.19 6.37 11.55
N ALA A 155 0.20 7.64 11.54
CA ALA A 155 1.15 8.19 12.51
C ALA A 155 0.64 8.11 13.96
N ASN A 156 -0.66 8.29 14.13
CA ASN A 156 -1.33 8.26 15.43
C ASN A 156 -1.46 6.81 15.94
N ILE A 157 -1.85 5.89 15.06
CA ILE A 157 -2.09 4.48 15.40
C ILE A 157 -0.79 3.70 15.60
N TYR A 158 0.17 3.83 14.69
CA TYR A 158 1.38 2.99 14.66
C TYR A 158 2.64 3.71 15.13
N GLY A 159 2.53 4.98 15.50
CA GLY A 159 3.63 5.81 15.95
C GLY A 159 4.37 6.56 14.82
N LYS A 160 4.76 7.80 15.11
CA LYS A 160 5.37 8.74 14.15
C LYS A 160 6.65 8.21 13.48
N HIS A 161 7.40 7.35 14.17
CA HIS A 161 8.67 6.77 13.71
C HIS A 161 8.49 5.75 12.56
N ARG A 162 7.27 5.26 12.32
CA ARG A 162 6.99 4.25 11.28
C ARG A 162 6.49 4.86 9.96
N ARG A 163 6.50 6.18 9.79
CA ARG A 163 5.94 6.87 8.61
C ARG A 163 6.76 6.80 7.32
N THR A 164 8.06 6.48 7.39
CA THR A 164 9.03 6.72 6.29
C THR A 164 8.60 6.16 4.93
N MET A 165 7.96 4.99 4.89
CA MET A 165 7.50 4.37 3.64
C MET A 165 6.20 4.97 3.09
N CYS A 166 5.36 5.55 3.96
CA CYS A 166 4.07 6.13 3.56
C CYS A 166 4.21 7.53 2.96
N MET A 167 5.36 8.20 3.15
CA MET A 167 5.60 9.55 2.61
C MET A 167 5.79 9.57 1.09
N HIS A 168 6.03 8.42 0.45
CA HIS A 168 6.09 8.28 -1.00
C HIS A 168 4.73 7.95 -1.64
N CYS A 169 3.67 7.83 -0.84
CA CYS A 169 2.32 7.60 -1.36
C CYS A 169 1.78 8.82 -2.15
N PRO A 170 1.95 10.07 -1.67
CA PRO A 170 1.51 11.26 -2.41
C PRO A 170 2.30 11.52 -3.69
N THR A 171 3.55 11.04 -3.80
CA THR A 171 4.35 11.20 -5.03
C THR A 171 3.85 10.37 -6.21
N LEU A 172 2.94 9.42 -5.99
CA LEU A 172 2.25 8.68 -7.07
C LEU A 172 1.30 9.56 -7.89
N LEU A 173 0.87 10.71 -7.37
CA LEU A 173 -0.04 11.62 -8.06
C LEU A 173 0.69 12.49 -9.09
N GLN A 174 1.99 12.72 -8.89
CA GLN A 174 2.78 13.56 -9.80
C GLN A 174 2.99 12.91 -11.17
N THR A 175 2.82 11.58 -11.27
CA THR A 175 2.97 10.82 -12.53
C THR A 175 1.68 10.68 -13.34
N HIS A 176 0.52 11.11 -12.81
CA HIS A 176 -0.77 11.05 -13.51
C HIS A 176 -1.23 12.40 -14.08
N VAL A 177 -0.51 13.49 -13.78
CA VAL A 177 -0.90 14.88 -14.14
C VAL A 177 0.01 15.47 -15.24
N THR A 178 0.86 14.67 -15.87
CA THR A 178 1.69 15.05 -17.03
C THR A 178 1.38 14.17 -18.22
#